data_AF-A0A6I7NYY7-F1
#
_entry.id   AF-A0A6I7NYY7-F1
#
_cell.length_a   1.000
_cell.length_b   1.000
_cell.length_c   1.000
_cell.angle_alpha   90.00
_cell.angle_beta   90.00
_cell.angle_gamma   90.00
#
_symmetry.space_group_name_H-M   'P 1'
#
loop_
_entity.id
_entity.type
_entity.pdbx_description
1 polymer ?
#
loop_
_entity_poly.entity_id
_entity_poly.type
_entity_poly.pdbx_seq_one_letter_code
_entity_poly.pdbx_strand_id
1 'polypeptide(L)'
;MDEELGEEANLPLLPYRFRYAGFALIILGFGAAYLYFWGGRPAFFEVPVFAIVTSYVETRWFVVAQTNSLDEISFLFFLFGLLFIGFSRDKNENHITNLIRIKILFYSVYLTTLVWGLAYLTVFGWPIIVVSAFIFATFLIVYIILLRLSLVMYYKNLMYQ
;
A
#
# COMPACT_ATOMS: atom_id res chain seq x y z
N MET A 1 -35.85 -0.79 23.47
CA MET A 1 -35.89 -0.24 22.09
C MET A 1 -34.59 -0.71 21.45
N ASP A 2 -34.43 -2.03 21.42
CA ASP A 2 -33.15 -2.74 21.31
C ASP A 2 -33.31 -3.91 20.32
N GLU A 3 -34.06 -3.65 19.25
CA GLU A 3 -34.40 -4.61 18.20
C GLU A 3 -34.20 -3.94 16.82
N GLU A 4 -32.98 -3.45 16.57
CA GLU A 4 -32.44 -3.32 15.21
C GLU A 4 -31.03 -3.90 15.20
N LEU A 5 -30.95 -5.21 15.50
CA LEU A 5 -29.85 -6.08 15.11
C LEU A 5 -30.04 -6.42 13.62
N GLY A 6 -29.22 -5.86 12.75
CA GLY A 6 -29.17 -6.21 11.33
C GLY A 6 -28.37 -5.17 10.59
N GLU A 7 -27.06 -5.31 10.43
CA GLU A 7 -26.37 -6.38 9.71
C GLU A 7 -24.97 -6.46 10.34
N GLU A 8 -24.45 -7.66 10.67
CA GLU A 8 -23.04 -7.74 11.07
C GLU A 8 -22.21 -7.16 9.92
N ALA A 9 -21.57 -6.00 10.15
CA ALA A 9 -20.75 -5.34 9.17
C ALA A 9 -19.55 -6.24 8.83
N ASN A 10 -19.77 -7.15 7.89
CA ASN A 10 -18.77 -8.04 7.35
C ASN A 10 -17.91 -7.20 6.41
N LEU A 11 -16.83 -6.66 6.96
CA LEU A 11 -15.83 -5.97 6.18
C LEU A 11 -15.31 -6.93 5.08
N PRO A 12 -15.23 -6.48 3.81
CA PRO A 12 -14.72 -7.29 2.71
C PRO A 12 -13.20 -7.44 2.82
N LEU A 13 -12.76 -8.22 3.80
CA LEU A 13 -11.35 -8.47 4.10
C LEU A 13 -10.85 -9.68 3.32
N LEU A 14 -9.61 -9.61 2.85
CA LEU A 14 -8.96 -10.72 2.16
C LEU A 14 -8.75 -11.91 3.12
N PRO A 15 -8.78 -13.16 2.61
CA PRO A 15 -8.52 -14.33 3.45
C PRO A 15 -7.17 -14.24 4.16
N TYR A 16 -7.05 -14.79 5.37
CA TYR A 16 -5.84 -14.73 6.20
C TYR A 16 -4.54 -15.07 5.45
N ARG A 17 -4.59 -16.04 4.53
CA ARG A 17 -3.44 -16.50 3.73
C ARG A 17 -2.85 -15.43 2.80
N PHE A 18 -3.66 -14.46 2.38
CA PHE A 18 -3.21 -13.38 1.50
C PHE A 18 -2.18 -12.48 2.17
N ARG A 19 -2.13 -12.43 3.51
CA ARG A 19 -1.08 -11.71 4.22
C ARG A 19 0.31 -12.25 3.88
N TYR A 20 0.46 -13.57 3.78
CA TYR A 20 1.73 -14.19 3.41
C TYR A 20 2.07 -13.96 1.94
N ALA A 21 1.07 -14.00 1.06
CA ALA A 21 1.25 -13.58 -0.33
C ALA A 21 1.71 -12.11 -0.40
N GLY A 22 1.17 -11.24 0.45
CA GLY A 22 1.60 -9.86 0.56
C GLY A 22 3.07 -9.73 0.94
N PHE A 23 3.53 -10.46 1.97
CA PHE A 23 4.97 -10.48 2.31
C PHE A 23 5.84 -11.04 1.18
N ALA A 24 5.39 -12.09 0.49
CA ALA A 24 6.10 -12.61 -0.67
C ALA A 24 6.22 -11.55 -1.79
N LEU A 25 5.14 -10.81 -2.07
CA LEU A 25 5.16 -9.69 -3.02
C LEU A 25 6.16 -8.60 -2.60
N ILE A 26 6.21 -8.22 -1.32
CA ILE A 26 7.20 -7.26 -0.82
C ILE A 26 8.63 -7.76 -1.10
N ILE A 27 8.92 -9.03 -0.81
CA ILE A 27 10.25 -9.63 -1.07
C ILE A 27 10.57 -9.63 -2.57
N LEU A 28 9.62 -10.02 -3.42
CA LEU A 28 9.78 -9.98 -4.87
C LEU A 28 9.96 -8.55 -5.39
N GLY A 29 9.27 -7.57 -4.82
CA GLY A 29 9.43 -6.15 -5.12
C GLY A 29 10.84 -5.66 -4.82
N PHE A 30 11.40 -6.02 -3.66
CA PHE A 30 12.80 -5.76 -3.36
C PHE A 30 13.76 -6.44 -4.34
N GLY A 31 13.47 -7.67 -4.77
CA GLY A 31 14.23 -8.36 -5.81
C GLY A 31 14.22 -7.61 -7.14
N ALA A 32 13.05 -7.16 -7.60
CA ALA A 32 12.90 -6.38 -8.82
C ALA A 32 13.63 -5.02 -8.73
N ALA A 33 13.47 -4.30 -7.61
CA ALA A 33 14.18 -3.05 -7.34
C ALA A 33 15.70 -3.26 -7.36
N TYR A 34 16.20 -4.31 -6.72
CA TYR A 34 17.61 -4.64 -6.72
C TYR A 34 18.14 -4.88 -8.13
N LEU A 35 17.43 -5.67 -8.94
CA LEU A 35 17.81 -5.93 -10.33
C LEU A 35 17.85 -4.64 -11.18
N TYR A 36 16.93 -3.71 -10.93
CA TYR A 36 16.86 -2.44 -11.65
C TYR A 36 17.97 -1.45 -11.26
N PHE A 37 18.29 -1.33 -9.97
CA PHE A 37 19.26 -0.34 -9.48
C PHE A 37 20.70 -0.86 -9.42
N TRP A 38 20.90 -2.13 -9.08
CA TRP A 38 22.22 -2.75 -8.88
C TRP A 38 22.49 -3.96 -9.77
N GLY A 39 21.46 -4.69 -10.19
CA GLY A 39 21.60 -5.91 -11.01
C GLY A 39 21.82 -5.68 -12.50
N GLY A 40 22.27 -4.49 -12.90
CA GLY A 40 22.66 -4.20 -14.28
C GLY A 40 21.52 -4.09 -15.29
N ARG A 41 20.25 -4.00 -14.84
CA ARG A 41 19.06 -3.81 -15.69
C ARG A 41 19.00 -4.82 -16.85
N PRO A 42 18.68 -6.10 -16.56
CA PRO A 42 18.71 -7.14 -17.59
C PRO A 42 17.82 -6.80 -18.79
N ALA A 43 18.36 -6.92 -20.00
CA ALA A 43 17.67 -6.55 -21.25
C ALA A 43 16.39 -7.34 -21.51
N PHE A 44 16.22 -8.54 -20.91
CA PHE A 44 14.97 -9.32 -21.01
C PHE A 44 13.75 -8.58 -20.45
N PHE A 45 13.95 -7.62 -19.53
CA PHE A 45 12.87 -6.80 -18.98
C PHE A 45 12.61 -5.52 -19.77
N GLU A 46 13.38 -5.26 -20.84
CA GLU A 46 13.07 -4.20 -21.81
C GLU A 46 11.94 -4.67 -22.71
N VAL A 47 10.76 -4.10 -22.48
CA VAL A 47 9.54 -4.49 -23.16
C VAL A 47 8.85 -3.28 -23.76
N PRO A 48 8.17 -3.44 -24.92
CA PRO A 48 7.35 -2.37 -25.48
C PRO A 48 6.11 -2.16 -24.59
N VAL A 49 5.97 -0.97 -24.04
CA VAL A 49 4.81 -0.57 -23.23
C VAL A 49 4.09 0.57 -23.94
N PHE A 50 2.76 0.50 -23.97
CA PHE A 50 1.94 1.60 -24.44
C PHE A 50 1.94 2.73 -23.42
N ALA A 51 2.58 3.84 -23.76
CA ALA A 51 2.66 5.04 -22.93
C ALA A 51 1.65 6.08 -23.41
N ILE A 52 0.77 6.52 -22.50
CA ILE A 52 -0.13 7.66 -22.76
C ILE A 52 0.70 8.93 -22.93
N VAL A 53 1.72 9.10 -22.10
CA VAL A 53 2.73 10.16 -22.24
C VAL A 53 4.10 9.61 -21.89
N THR A 54 5.12 10.05 -22.61
CA THR A 54 6.53 9.79 -22.28
C THR A 54 7.34 11.06 -22.48
N SER A 55 8.31 11.30 -21.61
CA SER A 55 9.13 12.52 -21.60
C SER A 55 10.61 12.18 -21.33
N TYR A 56 11.16 11.23 -22.10
CA TYR A 56 12.59 10.90 -21.99
C TYR A 56 13.47 11.97 -22.64
N VAL A 57 13.25 12.26 -23.94
CA VAL A 57 14.00 13.26 -24.71
C VAL A 57 13.06 14.33 -25.25
N GLU A 58 11.89 13.91 -25.72
CA GLU A 58 10.80 14.78 -26.16
C GLU A 58 9.48 14.23 -25.63
N THR A 59 8.53 15.13 -25.36
CA THR A 59 7.19 14.76 -24.91
C THR A 59 6.42 14.14 -26.07
N ARG A 60 6.13 12.84 -25.98
CA ARG A 60 5.35 12.10 -26.98
C ARG A 60 4.09 11.53 -26.33
N TRP A 61 2.97 11.60 -27.05
CA TRP A 61 1.67 11.13 -26.60
C TRP A 61 1.27 9.85 -27.34
N PHE A 62 0.63 8.92 -26.62
CA PHE A 62 0.09 7.66 -27.15
C PHE A 62 1.09 6.86 -28.01
N VAL A 63 2.27 6.61 -27.46
CA VAL A 63 3.38 5.93 -28.16
C VAL A 63 3.70 4.60 -27.50
N VAL A 64 4.12 3.62 -28.30
CA VAL A 64 4.76 2.41 -27.77
C VAL A 64 6.23 2.72 -27.51
N ALA A 65 6.61 2.80 -26.24
CA ALA A 65 7.98 3.08 -25.81
C ALA A 65 8.64 1.79 -25.30
N GLN A 66 9.93 1.63 -25.58
CA GLN A 66 10.74 0.60 -24.94
C GLN A 66 11.17 1.12 -23.58
N THR A 67 10.78 0.40 -22.52
CA THR A 67 11.18 0.71 -21.14
C THR A 67 11.50 -0.59 -20.40
N ASN A 68 12.34 -0.48 -19.37
CA ASN A 68 12.64 -1.61 -18.51
C ASN A 68 11.54 -1.73 -17.45
N SER A 69 10.74 -2.79 -17.53
CA SER A 69 9.55 -2.97 -16.69
C SER A 69 9.82 -3.25 -15.21
N LEU A 70 11.07 -3.39 -14.78
CA LEU A 70 11.39 -3.81 -13.40
C LEU A 70 11.01 -2.76 -12.34
N ASP A 71 11.09 -1.47 -12.64
CA ASP A 71 10.68 -0.42 -11.72
C ASP A 71 9.15 -0.37 -11.58
N GLU A 72 8.39 -0.52 -12.67
CA GLU A 72 6.94 -0.65 -12.59
C GLU A 72 6.50 -1.95 -11.88
N ILE A 73 7.13 -3.09 -12.18
CA ILE A 73 6.87 -4.37 -11.50
C ILE A 73 7.16 -4.25 -10.01
N SER A 74 8.31 -3.67 -9.66
CA SER A 74 8.69 -3.41 -8.27
C SER A 74 7.64 -2.58 -7.55
N PHE A 75 7.21 -1.47 -8.14
CA PHE A 75 6.18 -0.61 -7.58
C PHE A 75 4.85 -1.36 -7.37
N LEU A 76 4.37 -2.11 -8.37
CA LEU A 76 3.13 -2.87 -8.26
C LEU A 76 3.21 -3.96 -7.19
N PHE A 77 4.34 -4.67 -7.08
CA PHE A 77 4.56 -5.66 -6.03
C PHE A 77 4.55 -5.03 -4.64
N PHE A 78 5.17 -3.86 -4.45
CA PHE A 78 5.07 -3.14 -3.19
C PHE A 78 3.63 -2.69 -2.89
N LEU A 79 2.94 -2.12 -3.87
CA LEU A 79 1.59 -1.62 -3.71
C LEU A 79 0.61 -2.73 -3.32
N PHE A 80 0.55 -3.80 -4.11
CA PHE A 80 -0.33 -4.94 -3.83
C PHE A 80 0.12 -5.72 -2.58
N GLY A 81 1.44 -5.80 -2.33
CA GLY A 81 1.98 -6.40 -1.13
C GLY A 81 1.48 -5.72 0.14
N LEU A 82 1.57 -4.39 0.20
CA LEU A 82 1.05 -3.59 1.31
C LEU A 82 -0.47 -3.74 1.45
N LEU A 83 -1.21 -3.66 0.34
CA LEU A 83 -2.66 -3.84 0.35
C LEU A 83 -3.05 -5.21 0.94
N PHE A 84 -2.39 -6.28 0.50
CA PHE A 84 -2.65 -7.64 1.00
C PHE A 84 -2.31 -7.75 2.49
N ILE A 85 -1.20 -7.17 2.94
CA ILE A 85 -0.80 -7.21 4.36
C ILE A 85 -1.82 -6.48 5.24
N GLY A 86 -2.26 -5.29 4.83
CA GLY A 86 -3.20 -4.45 5.60
C GLY A 86 -4.61 -5.01 5.65
N PHE A 87 -5.14 -5.41 4.49
CA PHE A 87 -6.55 -5.78 4.33
C PHE A 87 -6.85 -7.28 4.45
N SER A 88 -5.85 -8.11 4.77
CA SER A 88 -6.09 -9.52 5.15
C SER A 88 -6.61 -9.65 6.58
N ARG A 89 -7.64 -10.50 6.76
CA ARG A 89 -8.20 -10.89 8.07
C ARG A 89 -7.13 -11.43 8.99
N ASP A 90 -7.33 -11.27 10.29
CA ASP A 90 -6.59 -12.01 11.33
C ASP A 90 -7.21 -13.40 11.57
N LYS A 91 -6.45 -14.34 12.15
CA LYS A 91 -6.96 -15.70 12.45
C LYS A 91 -8.18 -15.65 13.38
N ASN A 92 -8.11 -14.76 14.37
CA ASN A 92 -9.12 -14.58 15.40
C ASN A 92 -9.82 -13.22 15.18
N GLU A 93 -10.41 -13.05 14.00
CA GLU A 93 -11.19 -11.85 13.66
C GLU A 93 -12.56 -11.91 14.33
N ASN A 94 -12.92 -10.88 15.09
CA ASN A 94 -14.21 -10.75 15.77
C ASN A 94 -14.80 -9.34 15.53
N HIS A 95 -15.98 -9.08 16.10
CA HIS A 95 -16.65 -7.78 15.95
C HIS A 95 -15.79 -6.61 16.46
N ILE A 96 -15.10 -6.78 17.59
CA ILE A 96 -14.27 -5.72 18.19
C ILE A 96 -13.06 -5.43 17.31
N THR A 97 -12.40 -6.45 16.74
CA THR A 97 -11.25 -6.24 15.84
C THR A 97 -11.68 -5.57 14.54
N ASN A 98 -12.88 -5.84 14.03
CA ASN A 98 -13.46 -5.10 12.91
C ASN A 98 -13.69 -3.62 13.24
N LEU A 99 -14.22 -3.31 14.44
CA LEU A 99 -14.36 -1.92 14.90
C LEU A 99 -13.01 -1.21 15.02
N ILE A 100 -11.98 -1.90 15.53
CA ILE A 100 -10.62 -1.37 15.59
C ILE A 100 -10.12 -1.08 14.16
N ARG A 101 -10.31 -1.99 13.20
CA ARG A 101 -9.90 -1.80 11.80
C ARG A 101 -10.54 -0.55 11.18
N ILE A 102 -11.84 -0.37 11.36
CA ILE A 102 -12.56 0.81 10.86
C ILE A 102 -12.00 2.08 11.50
N LYS A 103 -11.87 2.10 12.83
CA LYS A 103 -11.32 3.24 13.58
C LYS A 103 -9.91 3.61 13.08
N ILE A 104 -9.04 2.61 12.92
CA ILE A 104 -7.68 2.83 12.44
C ILE A 104 -7.66 3.30 10.99
N LEU A 105 -8.54 2.80 10.12
CA LEU A 105 -8.64 3.27 8.75
C LEU A 105 -8.87 4.79 8.69
N PHE A 106 -9.79 5.32 9.51
CA PHE A 106 -10.02 6.77 9.62
C PHE A 106 -8.79 7.52 10.14
N TYR A 107 -8.14 7.03 11.21
CA TYR A 107 -6.92 7.68 11.70
C TYR A 107 -5.79 7.68 10.67
N SER A 108 -5.66 6.63 9.88
CA SER A 108 -4.67 6.57 8.81
C SER A 108 -4.95 7.58 7.71
N VAL A 109 -6.23 7.80 7.37
CA VAL A 109 -6.62 8.88 6.45
C VAL A 109 -6.23 10.24 7.03
N TYR A 110 -6.59 10.53 8.29
CA TYR A 110 -6.27 11.81 8.92
C TYR A 110 -4.76 12.06 9.03
N LEU A 111 -3.99 11.08 9.51
CA LEU A 111 -2.54 11.22 9.64
C LEU A 111 -1.86 11.38 8.28
N THR A 112 -2.26 10.59 7.29
CA THR A 112 -1.67 10.69 5.94
C THR A 112 -2.02 12.02 5.29
N THR A 113 -3.25 12.52 5.49
CA THR A 113 -3.68 13.84 5.00
C THR A 113 -2.87 14.94 5.65
N LEU A 114 -2.63 14.85 6.97
CA LEU A 114 -1.79 15.82 7.68
C LEU A 114 -0.35 15.83 7.14
N VAL A 115 0.26 14.65 6.98
CA VAL A 115 1.61 14.51 6.41
C VAL A 115 1.66 15.06 4.98
N TRP A 116 0.65 14.78 4.16
CA TRP A 116 0.58 15.28 2.80
C TRP A 116 0.41 16.80 2.74
N GLY A 117 -0.45 17.36 3.60
CA GLY A 117 -0.62 18.81 3.73
C GLY A 117 0.69 19.50 4.10
N LEU A 118 1.43 18.94 5.07
CA LEU A 118 2.76 19.44 5.44
C LEU A 118 3.76 19.32 4.28
N ALA A 119 3.75 18.21 3.54
CA ALA A 119 4.60 18.03 2.37
C ALA A 119 4.29 19.09 1.28
N TYR A 120 3.01 19.38 1.03
CA TYR A 120 2.59 20.39 0.07
C TYR A 120 3.02 21.82 0.46
N LEU A 121 3.09 22.11 1.76
CA LEU A 121 3.55 23.40 2.28
C LEU A 121 5.09 23.54 2.30
N THR A 122 5.83 22.44 2.24
CA THR A 122 7.29 22.43 2.45
C THR A 122 8.09 22.00 1.21
N VAL A 123 7.47 21.28 0.27
CA VAL A 123 8.10 20.78 -0.95
C VAL A 123 7.53 21.53 -2.15
N PHE A 124 8.39 22.27 -2.85
CA PHE A 124 7.99 23.13 -3.97
C PHE A 124 8.52 22.63 -5.31
N GLY A 125 7.80 22.96 -6.39
CA GLY A 125 8.17 22.59 -7.77
C GLY A 125 7.93 21.13 -8.11
N TRP A 126 8.63 20.59 -9.11
CA TRP A 126 8.47 19.21 -9.59
C TRP A 126 8.59 18.09 -8.53
N PRO A 127 9.43 18.21 -7.47
CA PRO A 127 9.51 17.17 -6.43
C PRO A 127 8.19 16.82 -5.74
N ILE A 128 7.22 17.76 -5.66
CA ILE A 128 5.91 17.46 -5.02
C ILE A 128 5.14 16.37 -5.77
N ILE A 129 5.35 16.24 -7.09
CA ILE A 129 4.70 15.21 -7.91
C ILE A 129 5.23 13.83 -7.53
N VAL A 130 6.55 13.71 -7.33
CA VAL A 130 7.17 12.47 -6.88
C VAL A 130 6.65 12.10 -5.50
N VAL A 131 6.65 13.05 -4.54
CA VAL A 131 6.10 12.82 -3.19
C VAL A 131 4.64 12.39 -3.24
N SER A 132 3.84 13.03 -4.09
CA SER A 132 2.42 12.72 -4.27
C SER A 132 2.20 11.33 -4.87
N ALA A 133 3.08 10.85 -5.73
CA ALA A 133 2.99 9.48 -6.28
C ALA A 133 3.09 8.41 -5.19
N PHE A 134 3.79 8.68 -4.09
CA PHE A 134 3.95 7.76 -2.96
C PHE A 134 2.90 7.93 -1.85
N ILE A 135 1.91 8.81 -2.02
CA ILE A 135 0.99 9.11 -0.91
C ILE A 135 0.12 7.92 -0.53
N PHE A 136 -0.33 7.14 -1.53
CA PHE A 136 -1.18 5.98 -1.27
C PHE A 136 -0.39 4.83 -0.62
N ALA A 137 0.87 4.62 -1.03
CA ALA A 137 1.76 3.69 -0.34
C ALA A 137 2.01 4.12 1.11
N THR A 138 2.24 5.41 1.34
CA THR A 138 2.38 6.00 2.69
C THR A 138 1.12 5.73 3.54
N PHE A 139 -0.07 5.95 2.98
CA PHE A 139 -1.34 5.64 3.64
C PHE A 139 -1.42 4.17 4.07
N LEU A 140 -1.09 3.24 3.17
CA LEU A 140 -1.12 1.81 3.48
C LEU A 140 -0.12 1.44 4.56
N ILE A 141 1.09 2.00 4.54
CA ILE A 141 2.12 1.77 5.56
C ILE A 141 1.63 2.27 6.92
N VAL A 142 1.14 3.51 6.99
CA VAL A 142 0.58 4.11 8.22
C VAL A 142 -0.56 3.25 8.76
N TYR A 143 -1.47 2.81 7.88
CA TYR A 143 -2.57 1.91 8.24
C TYR A 143 -2.10 0.60 8.84
N ILE A 144 -1.15 -0.09 8.18
CA ILE A 144 -0.61 -1.35 8.67
C ILE A 144 0.04 -1.17 10.04
N ILE A 145 0.87 -0.14 10.22
CA ILE A 145 1.57 0.11 11.49
C ILE A 145 0.57 0.35 12.61
N LEU A 146 -0.35 1.31 12.43
CA LEU A 146 -1.35 1.64 13.44
C LEU A 146 -2.24 0.44 13.77
N LEU A 147 -2.64 -0.33 12.75
CA LEU A 147 -3.49 -1.50 12.94
C LEU A 147 -2.79 -2.54 13.80
N ARG A 148 -1.52 -2.87 13.49
CA ARG A 148 -0.75 -3.86 14.26
C ARG A 148 -0.52 -3.42 15.69
N LEU A 149 -0.17 -2.16 15.91
CA LEU A 149 0.00 -1.61 17.27
C LEU A 149 -1.30 -1.70 18.07
N SER A 150 -2.43 -1.27 17.50
CA SER A 150 -3.73 -1.30 18.18
C SER A 150 -4.22 -2.71 18.49
N LEU A 151 -4.01 -3.66 17.58
CA LEU A 151 -4.36 -5.06 17.83
C LEU A 151 -3.48 -5.67 18.93
N VAL A 152 -2.16 -5.41 18.93
CA VAL A 152 -1.25 -5.88 20.00
C VAL A 152 -1.66 -5.33 21.36
N MET A 153 -1.97 -4.03 21.46
CA MET A 153 -2.45 -3.41 22.70
C MET A 153 -3.77 -4.02 23.18
N TYR A 154 -4.70 -4.27 22.25
CA TYR A 154 -5.99 -4.90 22.56
C TYR A 154 -5.82 -6.31 23.12
N TYR A 155 -5.06 -7.17 22.44
CA TYR A 155 -4.83 -8.54 22.91
C TYR A 155 -4.04 -8.58 24.23
N LYS A 156 -3.12 -7.65 24.46
CA LYS A 156 -2.41 -7.54 25.73
C LYS A 156 -3.40 -7.25 26.87
N ASN A 157 -4.31 -6.29 26.71
CA ASN A 157 -5.28 -5.93 27.75
C ASN A 157 -6.24 -7.08 28.10
N LEU A 158 -6.62 -7.90 27.11
CA LEU A 158 -7.43 -9.10 27.32
C LEU A 158 -6.75 -10.17 28.18
N MET A 159 -5.42 -10.28 28.13
CA MET A 159 -4.67 -11.31 28.88
C MET A 159 -4.44 -10.95 30.36
N TYR A 160 -4.64 -9.68 30.74
CA TYR A 160 -4.51 -9.19 32.12
C TYR A 160 -5.87 -8.99 32.83
N GLN A 161 -6.96 -9.34 32.16
CA GLN A 161 -8.31 -9.42 32.73
C GLN A 161 -8.63 -10.87 33.08
#